data_AF-A0A257JV54-F1
#
_entry.id   AF-A0A257JV54-F1
#
_cell.length_a   1.000
_cell.length_b   1.000
_cell.length_c   1.000
_cell.angle_alpha   90.00
_cell.angle_beta   90.00
_cell.angle_gamma   90.00
#
_symmetry.space_group_name_H-M   'P 1'
#
loop_
_entity.id
_entity.type
_entity.pdbx_description
1 polymer ?
#
loop_
_entity_poly.entity_id
_entity_poly.type
_entity_poly.pdbx_seq_one_letter_code
_entity_poly.pdbx_strand_id
1 'polypeptide(L)'
;MWQSAARCAQAGAIAHEALASAGLADWAQRPAGALSHGGKRQLEIAMCLATRPRVLLLDEPLAGMGTAEAERMVELLLRLKEAHAIMLVEHDMDAV
;
A
#
# COMPACT_ATOMS: atom_id res chain seq x y z
N MET A 1 -1.96 2.73 -28.65
CA MET A 1 -2.34 1.30 -28.77
C MET A 1 -2.19 0.68 -27.40
N TRP A 2 -3.26 0.17 -26.79
CA TRP A 2 -3.19 -0.47 -25.47
C TRP A 2 -2.56 -1.86 -25.60
N GLN A 3 -1.58 -2.17 -24.76
CA GLN A 3 -0.92 -3.47 -24.72
C GLN A 3 -1.10 -4.09 -23.33
N SER A 4 -1.04 -5.42 -23.25
CA SER A 4 -1.10 -6.11 -21.95
C SER A 4 0.02 -5.61 -21.04
N ALA A 5 -0.32 -5.28 -19.78
CA ALA A 5 0.65 -4.86 -18.77
C ALA A 5 1.75 -5.92 -18.56
N ALA A 6 1.42 -7.21 -18.75
CA ALA A 6 2.38 -8.31 -18.68
C ALA A 6 3.51 -8.21 -19.73
N ARG A 7 3.32 -7.44 -20.80
CA ARG A 7 4.34 -7.20 -21.83
C ARG A 7 5.23 -5.98 -21.54
N CYS A 8 4.88 -5.18 -20.53
CA CYS A 8 5.67 -4.03 -20.11
C CYS A 8 6.55 -4.41 -18.92
N ALA A 9 7.79 -4.84 -19.20
CA ALA A 9 8.76 -5.24 -18.19
C ALA A 9 8.99 -4.13 -17.13
N GLN A 10 8.99 -2.87 -17.57
CA GLN A 10 9.15 -1.72 -16.68
C GLN A 10 7.98 -1.57 -15.70
N ALA A 11 6.74 -1.62 -16.19
CA ALA A 11 5.56 -1.55 -15.32
C ALA A 11 5.48 -2.74 -14.37
N GLY A 12 5.84 -3.94 -14.85
CA GLY A 12 5.94 -5.13 -14.02
C GLY A 12 6.96 -4.97 -12.90
N ALA A 13 8.16 -4.47 -13.18
CA ALA A 13 9.19 -4.23 -12.17
C ALA A 13 8.73 -3.24 -11.10
N ILE A 14 8.15 -2.10 -11.51
CA ILE A 14 7.60 -1.09 -10.61
C ILE A 14 6.51 -1.69 -9.71
N ALA A 15 5.60 -2.49 -10.28
CA ALA A 15 4.53 -3.13 -9.51
C ALA A 15 5.07 -4.10 -8.46
N HIS A 16 6.08 -4.92 -8.80
CA HIS A 16 6.69 -5.85 -7.84
C HIS A 16 7.44 -5.12 -6.72
N GLU A 17 8.17 -4.05 -7.04
CA GLU A 17 8.85 -3.21 -6.05
C GLU A 17 7.85 -2.56 -5.08
N ALA A 18 6.75 -2.03 -5.61
CA ALA A 18 5.69 -1.43 -4.81
C ALA A 18 4.98 -2.46 -3.91
N LEU A 19 4.67 -3.65 -4.44
CA LEU A 19 4.09 -4.74 -3.65
C LEU A 19 5.02 -5.20 -2.53
N ALA A 20 6.33 -5.34 -2.81
CA ALA A 20 7.32 -5.68 -1.81
C ALA A 20 7.38 -4.62 -0.70
N SER A 21 7.39 -3.34 -1.07
CA SER A 21 7.40 -2.21 -0.12
C SER A 21 6.16 -2.19 0.78
N ALA A 22 5.00 -2.62 0.25
CA ALA A 22 3.75 -2.75 0.99
C ALA A 22 3.59 -4.06 1.76
N GLY A 23 4.56 -4.99 1.70
CA GLY A 23 4.46 -6.30 2.35
C GLY A 23 3.52 -7.29 1.65
N LEU A 24 3.27 -7.10 0.35
CA LEU A 24 2.34 -7.88 -0.48
C LEU A 24 3.03 -8.68 -1.60
N ALA A 25 4.34 -8.94 -1.49
CA ALA A 25 5.10 -9.68 -2.51
C ALA A 25 4.47 -11.05 -2.84
N ASP A 26 4.04 -11.80 -1.82
CA ASP A 26 3.43 -13.13 -1.98
C ASP A 26 2.04 -13.11 -2.65
N TRP A 27 1.46 -11.92 -2.81
CA TRP A 27 0.16 -11.70 -3.43
C TRP A 27 0.25 -11.27 -4.90
N ALA A 28 1.46 -11.09 -5.45
CA ALA A 28 1.67 -10.50 -6.78
C ALA A 28 0.95 -11.20 -7.93
N GLN A 29 0.74 -12.52 -7.82
CA GLN A 29 0.08 -13.33 -8.86
C GLN A 29 -1.35 -13.76 -8.47
N ARG A 30 -1.90 -13.19 -7.40
CA ARG A 30 -3.25 -13.51 -6.91
C ARG A 30 -4.23 -12.41 -7.30
N PRO A 31 -5.51 -12.74 -7.52
CA PRO A 31 -6.53 -11.71 -7.72
C PRO A 31 -6.62 -10.78 -6.50
N ALA A 32 -6.60 -9.47 -6.72
CA ALA A 32 -6.74 -8.47 -5.65
C ALA A 32 -8.04 -8.64 -4.83
N GLY A 33 -9.09 -9.20 -5.45
CA GLY A 33 -10.36 -9.52 -4.78
C GLY A 33 -10.24 -10.51 -3.62
N ALA A 34 -9.16 -11.31 -3.57
CA ALA A 34 -8.90 -12.29 -2.51
C ALA A 34 -8.25 -11.68 -1.25
N LEU A 35 -7.83 -10.41 -1.29
CA LEU A 35 -7.27 -9.72 -0.13
C LEU A 35 -8.37 -9.39 0.90
N SER A 36 -8.02 -9.40 2.19
CA SER A 36 -8.87 -8.85 3.25
C SER A 36 -9.10 -7.35 3.04
N HIS A 37 -10.01 -6.75 3.81
CA HIS A 37 -10.23 -5.31 3.76
C HIS A 37 -8.93 -4.53 4.04
N GLY A 38 -8.19 -4.89 5.10
CA GLY A 38 -6.87 -4.30 5.37
C GLY A 38 -5.84 -4.59 4.27
N GLY A 39 -5.87 -5.78 3.67
CA GLY A 39 -4.99 -6.13 2.55
C GLY A 39 -5.25 -5.27 1.30
N LYS A 40 -6.52 -4.95 1.00
CA LYS A 40 -6.88 -4.04 -0.09
C LYS A 40 -6.36 -2.62 0.16
N ARG A 41 -6.43 -2.14 1.40
CA ARG A 41 -5.85 -0.85 1.79
C ARG A 41 -4.32 -0.82 1.63
N GLN A 42 -3.62 -1.91 1.99
CA GLN A 42 -2.18 -2.04 1.72
C GLN A 42 -1.88 -2.03 0.21
N LEU A 43 -2.74 -2.64 -0.60
CA LEU A 43 -2.60 -2.60 -2.05
C LEU A 43 -2.81 -1.18 -2.62
N GLU A 44 -3.73 -0.40 -2.06
CA GLU A 44 -3.88 1.03 -2.41
C GLU A 44 -2.59 1.82 -2.15
N ILE A 45 -1.95 1.59 -1.01
CA ILE A 45 -0.64 2.19 -0.71
C ILE A 45 0.41 1.73 -1.71
N ALA A 46 0.46 0.44 -2.05
CA ALA A 46 1.36 -0.06 -3.09
C ALA A 46 1.14 0.66 -4.43
N MET A 47 -0.11 0.84 -4.85
CA MET A 47 -0.43 1.58 -6.09
C MET A 47 0.06 3.03 -6.02
N CYS A 48 -0.06 3.69 -4.87
CA CYS A 48 0.52 5.02 -4.66
C CYS A 48 2.05 4.99 -4.78
N LEU A 49 2.73 4.05 -4.12
CA LEU A 49 4.19 3.92 -4.15
C LEU A 49 4.74 3.64 -5.55
N ALA A 50 4.00 2.93 -6.39
CA ALA A 50 4.35 2.69 -7.79
C ALA A 50 4.56 4.00 -8.59
N THR A 51 3.97 5.10 -8.14
CA THR A 51 4.16 6.43 -8.75
C THR A 51 5.42 7.17 -8.27
N ARG A 52 6.20 6.57 -7.37
CA ARG A 52 7.36 7.17 -6.68
C ARG A 52 7.03 8.53 -6.04
N PRO A 53 6.01 8.59 -5.17
CA PRO A 53 5.62 9.84 -4.53
C PRO A 53 6.73 10.30 -3.58
N ARG A 54 6.85 11.62 -3.37
CA ARG A 54 7.68 12.17 -2.28
C ARG A 54 6.88 12.37 -1.00
N VAL A 55 5.57 12.55 -1.15
CA VAL A 55 4.62 12.83 -0.07
C VAL A 55 3.43 11.89 -0.23
N LEU A 56 3.05 11.22 0.86
CA LEU A 56 1.84 10.42 0.96
C LEU A 56 0.83 11.16 1.84
N LEU A 57 -0.35 11.41 1.29
CA LEU A 57 -1.50 11.97 2.01
C LEU A 57 -2.49 10.84 2.24
N LEU A 58 -2.78 10.54 3.49
CA LEU A 58 -3.60 9.40 3.87
C LEU A 58 -4.78 9.90 4.69
N ASP A 59 -5.97 9.69 4.17
CA ASP A 59 -7.23 10.06 4.80
C ASP A 59 -7.86 8.81 5.42
N GLU A 60 -7.88 8.77 6.74
CA GLU A 60 -8.35 7.64 7.57
C GLU A 60 -7.81 6.27 7.12
N PRO A 61 -6.48 6.06 7.06
CA PRO A 61 -5.92 4.77 6.66
C PRO A 61 -6.27 3.60 7.58
N LEU A 62 -6.61 3.85 8.85
CA LEU A 62 -6.92 2.80 9.84
C LEU A 62 -8.42 2.51 9.98
N ALA A 63 -9.30 3.29 9.33
CA ALA A 63 -10.74 3.13 9.44
C ALA A 63 -11.23 1.74 8.98
N GLY A 64 -12.05 1.11 9.82
CA GLY A 64 -12.67 -0.18 9.54
C GLY A 64 -11.70 -1.38 9.56
N MET A 65 -10.49 -1.21 10.10
CA MET A 65 -9.53 -2.30 10.31
C MET A 65 -9.70 -2.96 11.68
N GLY A 66 -9.48 -4.28 11.74
CA GLY A 66 -9.29 -4.95 13.03
C GLY A 66 -7.91 -4.61 13.64
N THR A 67 -7.71 -4.86 14.94
CA THR A 67 -6.45 -4.55 15.67
C THR A 67 -5.20 -5.04 14.94
N ALA A 68 -5.16 -6.32 14.55
CA ALA A 68 -4.02 -6.90 13.85
C ALA A 68 -3.81 -6.34 12.43
N GLU A 69 -4.85 -5.79 11.79
CA GLU A 69 -4.73 -5.15 10.48
C GLU A 69 -4.20 -3.71 10.63
N ALA A 70 -4.68 -2.99 11.64
CA ALA A 70 -4.21 -1.66 11.99
C ALA A 70 -2.72 -1.67 12.38
N GLU A 71 -2.29 -2.63 13.23
CA GLU A 71 -0.88 -2.79 13.61
C GLU A 71 0.03 -2.98 12.38
N ARG A 72 -0.34 -3.88 11.45
CA ARG A 72 0.40 -4.09 10.19
C ARG A 72 0.43 -2.84 9.31
N MET A 73 -0.63 -2.04 9.33
CA MET A 73 -0.68 -0.78 8.60
C MET A 73 0.26 0.24 9.23
N VAL A 74 0.22 0.41 10.55
CA VAL A 74 1.12 1.31 11.28
C VAL A 74 2.59 0.92 11.04
N GLU A 75 2.93 -0.36 11.14
CA GLU A 75 4.27 -0.86 10.82
C GLU A 75 4.70 -0.52 9.39
N LEU A 76 3.78 -0.63 8.42
CA LEU A 76 4.05 -0.23 7.04
C LEU A 76 4.33 1.27 6.95
N LEU A 77 3.48 2.11 7.55
CA LEU A 77 3.65 3.56 7.53
C LEU A 77 4.97 3.99 8.20
N LEU A 78 5.36 3.35 9.31
CA LEU A 78 6.62 3.61 9.99
C LEU A 78 7.83 3.31 9.10
N ARG A 79 7.81 2.21 8.33
CA ARG A 79 8.87 1.91 7.36
C ARG A 79 8.90 2.92 6.21
N LEU A 80 7.74 3.31 5.70
CA LEU A 80 7.66 4.24 4.57
C LEU A 80 8.12 5.66 4.95
N LYS A 81 7.94 6.06 6.21
CA LYS A 81 8.36 7.36 6.76
C LYS A 81 9.86 7.63 6.61
N GLU A 82 10.70 6.58 6.51
CA GLU A 82 12.14 6.75 6.31
C GLU A 82 12.50 7.36 4.94
N ALA A 83 11.65 7.14 3.93
CA ALA A 83 11.87 7.59 2.56
C ALA A 83 10.82 8.59 2.04
N HIS A 84 9.70 8.75 2.73
CA HIS A 84 8.56 9.55 2.28
C HIS A 84 8.07 10.47 3.39
N ALA A 85 7.68 11.70 3.04
CA ALA A 85 6.90 12.51 3.96
C ALA A 85 5.47 11.96 4.02
N ILE A 86 4.93 11.74 5.22
CA ILE A 86 3.59 11.19 5.42
C ILE A 86 2.75 12.23 6.17
N MET A 87 1.58 12.56 5.62
CA MET A 87 0.54 13.32 6.28
C MET A 87 -0.67 12.41 6.49
N LEU A 88 -1.02 12.21 7.75
CA LEU A 88 -2.13 11.38 8.18
C LEU A 88 -3.27 12.29 8.64
N VAL A 89 -4.49 11.99 8.21
CA VAL A 89 -5.72 12.50 8.81
C VAL A 89 -6.43 11.30 9.41
N GLU A 90 -6.65 11.33 10.72
CA GLU A 90 -7.39 10.30 11.46
C GLU A 90 -8.43 10.95 12.35
N HIS A 91 -9.54 10.24 12.54
CA HIS A 91 -10.58 10.62 13.50
C HIS A 91 -10.46 9.89 14.83
N ASP A 92 -9.76 8.74 14.85
CA ASP A 92 -9.50 7.95 16.05
C ASP A 92 -8.06 8.17 16.53
N MET A 93 -7.91 8.92 17.64
CA MET A 93 -6.62 9.30 18.22
C MET A 93 -5.99 8.18 19.06
N ASP A 94 -6.72 7.11 19.40
CA ASP A 94 -6.15 5.98 20.16
C ASP A 94 -5.27 5.07 19.28
N ALA A 95 -5.30 5.26 17.96
CA ALA A 95 -4.60 4.46 16.97
C ALA A 95 -3.25 5.05 16.48
N VAL A 96 -2.84 6.23 16.97
CA VAL A 96 -1.66 7.00 16.48
C VAL A 96 -0.61 7.21 17.56
#